data_AF-A0A1G5Z7E1-F1
#
_entry.id   AF-A0A1G5Z7E1-F1
#
_cell.length_a   1.000
_cell.length_b   1.000
_cell.length_c   1.000
_cell.angle_alpha   90.00
_cell.angle_beta   90.00
_cell.angle_gamma   90.00
#
_symmetry.space_group_name_H-M   'P 1'
#
loop_
_entity.id
_entity.type
_entity.pdbx_description
1 polymer ?
#
loop_
_entity_poly.entity_id
_entity_poly.type
_entity_poly.pdbx_seq_one_letter_code
_entity_poly.pdbx_strand_id
1 'polypeptide(L)'
;MIQAVKADGILTPKEEKLILEIAITEGKDPEIAINKIKKELQESEEENETELIDLNQKAGLGFEKFVIQKFDKKYFKIRNWAGDKFVDGRYADTTTQPDFQLSLNLRGQSYPLAVECKWRSEPKGDYIRFANDGQLERYKAFAKQENYPVFIVLGIGGKASDPAELYILPVQELNKSILHKSAFGKYHKKIDADFFLDQESNTLR
;
A
#
# COMPACT_ATOMS: atom_id res chain seq x y z
N MET A 1 34.85 -16.98 -1.27
CA MET A 1 34.94 -15.60 -0.77
C MET A 1 33.94 -14.65 -1.44
N ILE A 2 33.69 -14.78 -2.76
CA ILE A 2 32.65 -14.01 -3.50
C ILE A 2 31.23 -14.20 -2.94
N GLN A 3 30.95 -15.33 -2.25
CA GLN A 3 29.65 -15.55 -1.59
C GLN A 3 29.38 -14.64 -0.37
N ALA A 4 30.41 -14.09 0.29
CA ALA A 4 30.23 -13.27 1.50
C ALA A 4 29.79 -11.83 1.17
N VAL A 5 30.28 -11.28 0.06
CA VAL A 5 29.93 -9.92 -0.44
C VAL A 5 28.46 -9.84 -0.86
N LYS A 6 27.84 -10.96 -1.25
CA LYS A 6 26.42 -11.03 -1.64
C LYS A 6 25.43 -10.88 -0.48
N ALA A 7 25.88 -10.93 0.78
CA ALA A 7 24.96 -11.04 1.92
C ALA A 7 24.43 -9.70 2.44
N ASP A 8 25.16 -8.59 2.24
CA ASP A 8 24.82 -7.28 2.85
C ASP A 8 24.74 -6.12 1.81
N GLY A 9 24.93 -6.40 0.52
CA GLY A 9 24.81 -5.44 -0.59
C GLY A 9 25.87 -4.33 -0.65
N ILE A 10 26.62 -4.11 0.42
CA ILE A 10 27.58 -3.00 0.55
C ILE A 10 29.01 -3.52 0.53
N LEU A 11 29.83 -3.02 -0.40
CA LEU A 11 31.25 -3.33 -0.47
C LEU A 11 32.04 -2.45 0.54
N THR A 12 32.56 -3.04 1.60
CA THR A 12 33.30 -2.28 2.62
C THR A 12 34.75 -1.98 2.17
N PRO A 13 35.41 -0.93 2.73
CA PRO A 13 36.81 -0.62 2.40
C PRO A 13 37.80 -1.77 2.65
N LYS A 14 37.48 -2.66 3.60
CA LYS A 14 38.28 -3.87 3.88
C LYS A 14 38.11 -4.93 2.81
N GLU A 15 36.90 -5.10 2.28
CA GLU A 15 36.60 -6.04 1.20
C GLU A 15 37.13 -5.54 -0.14
N GLU A 16 37.04 -4.23 -0.42
CA GLU A 16 37.69 -3.59 -1.57
C GLU A 16 39.19 -3.88 -1.57
N LYS A 17 39.87 -3.67 -0.42
CA LYS A 17 41.31 -3.94 -0.30
C LYS A 17 41.66 -5.41 -0.55
N LEU A 18 40.84 -6.34 -0.05
CA LEU A 18 41.05 -7.77 -0.25
C LEU A 18 40.86 -8.18 -1.72
N ILE A 19 39.87 -7.59 -2.40
CA ILE A 19 39.63 -7.80 -3.83
C ILE A 19 40.78 -7.24 -4.67
N LEU A 20 41.34 -6.08 -4.31
CA LEU A 20 42.54 -5.52 -4.95
C LEU A 20 43.73 -6.48 -4.86
N GLU A 21 44.02 -7.01 -3.67
CA GLU A 21 45.13 -7.93 -3.45
C GLU A 21 44.98 -9.25 -4.24
N ILE A 22 43.76 -9.79 -4.32
CA ILE A 22 43.45 -11.01 -5.10
C ILE A 22 43.56 -10.72 -6.61
N ALA A 23 43.00 -9.63 -7.11
CA ALA A 23 43.05 -9.28 -8.53
C ALA A 23 44.49 -9.10 -9.04
N ILE A 24 45.35 -8.44 -8.24
CA ILE A 24 46.78 -8.28 -8.53
C ILE A 24 47.48 -9.65 -8.57
N THR A 25 47.17 -10.53 -7.61
CA THR A 25 47.77 -11.87 -7.52
C THR A 25 47.36 -12.77 -8.69
N GLU A 26 46.15 -12.59 -9.21
CA GLU A 26 45.63 -13.32 -10.39
C GLU A 26 46.01 -12.67 -11.74
N GLY A 27 46.78 -11.57 -11.73
CA GLY A 27 47.18 -10.84 -12.94
C GLY A 27 46.02 -10.16 -13.67
N LYS A 28 44.91 -9.89 -12.96
CA LYS A 28 43.74 -9.17 -13.49
C LYS A 28 43.83 -7.69 -13.15
N ASP A 29 43.25 -6.85 -14.00
CA ASP A 29 43.12 -5.42 -13.72
C ASP A 29 42.18 -5.21 -12.51
N PRO A 30 42.68 -4.68 -11.39
CA PRO A 30 41.89 -4.52 -10.17
C PRO A 30 40.76 -3.49 -10.31
N GLU A 31 40.93 -2.45 -11.13
CA GLU A 31 39.90 -1.43 -11.36
C GLU A 31 38.72 -2.03 -12.14
N ILE A 32 39.01 -2.84 -13.14
CA ILE A 32 37.98 -3.53 -13.93
C ILE A 32 37.18 -4.50 -13.05
N ALA A 33 37.86 -5.25 -12.17
CA ALA A 33 37.22 -6.19 -11.26
C ALA A 33 36.28 -5.49 -10.26
N ILE A 34 36.71 -4.37 -9.68
CA ILE A 34 35.89 -3.59 -8.74
C ILE A 34 34.71 -2.94 -9.44
N ASN A 35 34.92 -2.32 -10.61
CA ASN A 35 33.84 -1.68 -11.36
C ASN A 35 32.76 -2.69 -11.78
N LYS A 36 33.17 -3.91 -12.14
CA LYS A 36 32.22 -4.98 -12.46
C LYS A 36 31.39 -5.39 -11.23
N ILE A 37 32.02 -5.58 -10.07
CA ILE A 37 31.32 -5.94 -8.83
C ILE A 37 30.36 -4.83 -8.38
N LYS A 38 30.79 -3.56 -8.45
CA LYS A 38 29.93 -2.41 -8.12
C LYS A 38 28.72 -2.32 -9.04
N LYS A 39 28.92 -2.55 -10.34
CA LYS A 39 27.84 -2.58 -11.32
C LYS A 39 26.86 -3.73 -11.04
N GLU A 40 27.35 -4.94 -10.77
CA GLU A 40 26.50 -6.09 -10.42
C GLU A 40 25.70 -5.85 -9.11
N LEU A 41 26.30 -5.17 -8.12
CA LEU A 41 25.61 -4.79 -6.88
C LEU A 41 24.50 -3.77 -7.14
N GLN A 42 24.79 -2.70 -7.90
CA GLN A 42 23.79 -1.69 -8.28
C GLN A 42 22.63 -2.30 -9.08
N GLU A 43 22.93 -3.11 -10.10
CA GLU A 43 21.91 -3.81 -10.88
C GLU A 43 21.04 -4.71 -9.98
N SER A 44 21.63 -5.39 -8.99
CA SER A 44 20.88 -6.23 -8.05
C SER A 44 20.00 -5.43 -7.07
N GLU A 45 20.43 -4.25 -6.64
CA GLU A 45 19.61 -3.36 -5.79
C GLU A 45 18.42 -2.81 -6.59
N GLU A 46 18.66 -2.35 -7.82
CA GLU A 46 17.62 -1.86 -8.73
C GLU A 46 16.59 -2.97 -9.08
N GLU A 47 17.05 -4.19 -9.35
CA GLU A 47 16.17 -5.36 -9.56
C GLU A 47 15.32 -5.65 -8.32
N ASN A 48 15.92 -5.69 -7.12
CA ASN A 48 15.19 -5.93 -5.88
C ASN A 48 14.16 -4.83 -5.58
N GLU A 49 14.50 -3.55 -5.76
CA GLU A 49 13.56 -2.44 -5.58
C GLU A 49 12.40 -2.54 -6.58
N THR A 50 12.70 -2.82 -7.85
CA THR A 50 11.68 -2.99 -8.90
C THR A 50 10.73 -4.14 -8.57
N GLU A 51 11.27 -5.30 -8.16
CA GLU A 51 10.47 -6.44 -7.73
C GLU A 51 9.61 -6.14 -6.50
N LEU A 52 10.16 -5.42 -5.50
CA LEU A 52 9.43 -4.99 -4.32
C LEU A 52 8.28 -4.04 -4.66
N ILE A 53 8.49 -3.10 -5.59
CA ILE A 53 7.46 -2.19 -6.09
C ILE A 53 6.35 -2.99 -6.78
N ASP A 54 6.71 -3.90 -7.68
CA ASP A 54 5.76 -4.76 -8.40
C ASP A 54 4.94 -5.65 -7.44
N LEU A 55 5.58 -6.21 -6.41
CA LEU A 55 4.91 -7.00 -5.38
C LEU A 55 3.93 -6.16 -4.56
N ASN A 56 4.33 -4.95 -4.17
CA ASN A 56 3.47 -4.03 -3.43
C ASN A 56 2.26 -3.57 -4.27
N GLN A 57 2.46 -3.27 -5.56
CA GLN A 57 1.37 -2.92 -6.48
C GLN A 57 0.41 -4.10 -6.67
N LYS A 58 0.93 -5.31 -6.89
CA LYS A 58 0.11 -6.53 -6.98
C LYS A 58 -0.68 -6.78 -5.70
N ALA A 59 -0.06 -6.55 -4.54
CA ALA A 59 -0.74 -6.67 -3.25
C ALA A 59 -1.84 -5.62 -3.10
N GLY A 60 -1.58 -4.34 -3.40
CA GLY A 60 -2.58 -3.28 -3.39
C GLY A 60 -3.81 -3.62 -4.23
N LEU A 61 -3.59 -3.96 -5.51
CA LEU A 61 -4.66 -4.36 -6.42
C LEU A 61 -5.39 -5.63 -5.96
N GLY A 62 -4.66 -6.58 -5.37
CA GLY A 62 -5.24 -7.80 -4.80
C GLY A 62 -6.21 -7.48 -3.65
N PHE A 63 -5.85 -6.53 -2.79
CA PHE A 63 -6.71 -6.08 -1.70
C PHE A 63 -7.90 -5.24 -2.18
N GLU A 64 -7.70 -4.34 -3.14
CA GLU A 64 -8.81 -3.60 -3.77
C GLU A 64 -9.85 -4.56 -4.36
N LYS A 65 -9.41 -5.60 -5.06
CA LYS A 65 -10.30 -6.65 -5.59
C LYS A 65 -11.04 -7.42 -4.50
N PHE A 66 -10.37 -7.70 -3.39
CA PHE A 66 -11.01 -8.32 -2.23
C PHE A 66 -12.10 -7.41 -1.64
N VAL A 67 -11.79 -6.13 -1.44
CA VAL A 67 -12.72 -5.15 -0.85
C VAL A 67 -13.93 -4.92 -1.75
N ILE A 68 -13.74 -4.74 -3.06
CA ILE A 68 -14.86 -4.43 -3.96
C ILE A 68 -15.87 -5.58 -4.05
N GLN A 69 -15.42 -6.83 -3.87
CA GLN A 69 -16.30 -8.01 -3.84
C GLN A 69 -17.20 -8.06 -2.60
N LYS A 70 -16.90 -7.31 -1.53
CA LYS A 70 -17.75 -7.20 -0.34
C LYS A 70 -18.97 -6.30 -0.55
N PHE A 71 -19.00 -5.51 -1.62
CA PHE A 71 -20.15 -4.71 -1.99
C PHE A 71 -21.05 -5.49 -2.95
N ASP A 72 -22.28 -5.80 -2.52
CA ASP A 72 -23.24 -6.48 -3.39
C ASP A 72 -23.55 -5.63 -4.63
N LYS A 73 -23.10 -6.10 -5.80
CA LYS A 73 -23.27 -5.48 -7.11
C LYS A 73 -24.73 -5.19 -7.49
N LYS A 74 -25.70 -5.83 -6.84
CA LYS A 74 -27.13 -5.53 -7.02
C LYS A 74 -27.48 -4.12 -6.53
N TYR A 75 -26.84 -3.69 -5.44
CA TYR A 75 -27.14 -2.43 -4.77
C TYR A 75 -26.06 -1.38 -5.00
N PHE A 76 -24.79 -1.80 -5.05
CA PHE A 76 -23.66 -0.90 -5.22
C PHE A 76 -23.20 -0.79 -6.67
N LYS A 77 -22.98 0.45 -7.14
CA LYS A 77 -22.36 0.75 -8.44
C LYS A 77 -21.04 1.48 -8.24
N ILE A 78 -20.01 1.03 -8.96
CA ILE A 78 -18.73 1.72 -9.05
C ILE A 78 -18.90 2.95 -9.94
N ARG A 79 -18.60 4.14 -9.39
CA ARG A 79 -18.58 5.42 -10.13
C ARG A 79 -17.17 5.76 -10.60
N ASN A 80 -16.18 5.51 -9.73
CA ASN A 80 -14.77 5.64 -10.04
C ASN A 80 -13.99 4.51 -9.37
N TRP A 81 -12.96 4.04 -10.07
CA TRP A 81 -11.91 3.18 -9.52
C TRP A 81 -10.59 3.86 -9.89
N ALA A 82 -10.05 4.61 -8.94
CA ALA A 82 -8.81 5.34 -9.12
C ALA A 82 -7.65 4.34 -9.30
N GLY A 83 -6.67 4.76 -10.09
CA GLY A 83 -5.43 4.03 -10.23
C GLY A 83 -4.29 5.01 -10.41
N ASP A 84 -3.08 4.56 -10.09
CA ASP A 84 -1.87 5.36 -10.25
C ASP A 84 -1.52 5.50 -11.73
N LYS A 85 -2.11 6.51 -12.37
CA LYS A 85 -1.77 6.93 -13.73
C LYS A 85 -0.80 8.09 -13.65
N PHE A 86 0.45 7.82 -14.02
CA PHE A 86 1.54 8.78 -14.02
C PHE A 86 2.40 8.65 -15.28
N VAL A 87 2.79 9.78 -15.88
CA VAL A 87 3.78 9.86 -16.97
C VAL A 87 4.57 11.16 -16.80
N ASP A 88 5.90 11.08 -16.80
CA ASP A 88 6.84 12.23 -16.83
C ASP A 88 6.54 13.35 -15.82
N GLY A 89 6.32 13.00 -14.55
CA GLY A 89 6.06 14.00 -13.50
C GLY A 89 4.58 14.42 -13.39
N ARG A 90 3.71 13.98 -14.31
CA ARG A 90 2.29 14.33 -14.33
C ARG A 90 1.46 13.22 -13.70
N TYR A 91 0.72 13.58 -12.65
CA TYR A 91 -0.21 12.69 -11.97
C TYR A 91 -1.63 13.06 -12.39
N ALA A 92 -2.50 12.05 -12.55
CA ALA A 92 -3.92 12.33 -12.64
C ALA A 92 -4.42 12.89 -11.30
N ASP A 93 -5.35 13.84 -11.32
CA ASP A 93 -5.94 14.38 -10.08
C ASP A 93 -6.54 13.26 -9.19
N THR A 94 -7.04 12.20 -9.84
CA THR A 94 -7.58 11.00 -9.19
C THR A 94 -6.56 10.22 -8.38
N THR A 95 -5.25 10.36 -8.65
CA THR A 95 -4.17 9.73 -7.86
C THR A 95 -4.20 10.17 -6.39
N THR A 96 -4.83 11.32 -6.10
CA THR A 96 -4.95 11.82 -4.73
C THR A 96 -6.29 11.52 -4.05
N GLN A 97 -7.24 10.95 -4.79
CA GLN A 97 -8.59 10.63 -4.32
C GLN A 97 -8.64 9.19 -3.76
N PRO A 98 -9.70 8.83 -3.00
CA PRO A 98 -9.87 7.45 -2.56
C PRO A 98 -9.95 6.46 -3.72
N ASP A 99 -9.42 5.24 -3.52
CA ASP A 99 -9.36 4.16 -4.52
C ASP A 99 -10.72 3.90 -5.19
N PHE A 100 -11.82 3.90 -4.42
CA PHE A 100 -13.16 3.73 -4.93
C PHE A 100 -14.07 4.92 -4.64
N GLN A 101 -14.86 5.29 -5.63
CA GLN A 101 -16.09 6.04 -5.42
C GLN A 101 -17.26 5.16 -5.85
N LEU A 102 -18.18 4.93 -4.93
CA LEU A 102 -19.30 4.01 -5.08
C LEU A 102 -20.62 4.77 -4.94
N SER A 103 -21.71 4.09 -5.30
CA SER A 103 -23.05 4.50 -4.89
C SER A 103 -23.92 3.33 -4.54
N LEU A 104 -24.53 3.41 -3.37
CA LEU A 104 -25.63 2.55 -2.97
C LEU A 104 -26.91 3.04 -3.65
N ASN A 105 -27.58 2.18 -4.40
CA ASN A 105 -28.83 2.50 -5.07
C ASN A 105 -29.98 1.72 -4.44
N LEU A 106 -30.88 2.43 -3.74
CA LEU A 106 -32.05 1.86 -3.09
C LEU A 106 -33.29 2.65 -3.47
N ARG A 107 -34.33 1.95 -3.94
CA ARG A 107 -35.64 2.53 -4.22
C ARG A 107 -35.59 3.80 -5.10
N GLY A 108 -34.67 3.82 -6.07
CA GLY A 108 -34.47 4.94 -6.98
C GLY A 108 -33.64 6.11 -6.42
N GLN A 109 -33.20 6.04 -5.16
CA GLN A 109 -32.27 6.99 -4.57
C GLN A 109 -30.82 6.46 -4.67
N SER A 110 -29.86 7.37 -4.77
CA SER A 110 -28.43 7.05 -4.89
C SER A 110 -27.65 7.74 -3.77
N TYR A 111 -26.97 6.94 -2.95
CA TYR A 111 -26.19 7.43 -1.81
C TYR A 111 -24.70 7.22 -2.12
N PRO A 112 -23.95 8.30 -2.39
CA PRO A 112 -22.53 8.19 -2.67
C PRO A 112 -21.72 7.82 -1.43
N LEU A 113 -20.59 7.16 -1.65
CA LEU A 113 -19.54 6.94 -0.66
C LEU A 113 -18.20 6.78 -1.37
N ALA A 114 -17.10 6.97 -0.64
CA ALA A 114 -15.77 6.62 -1.15
C ALA A 114 -15.00 5.73 -0.16
N VAL A 115 -14.11 4.91 -0.71
CA VAL A 115 -13.33 3.92 0.04
C VAL A 115 -11.89 3.96 -0.41
N GLU A 116 -10.99 4.14 0.55
CA GLU A 116 -9.55 3.94 0.38
C GLU A 116 -9.18 2.54 0.89
N CYS A 117 -8.40 1.81 0.11
CA CYS A 117 -7.93 0.47 0.42
C CYS A 117 -6.48 0.51 0.92
N LYS A 118 -6.25 -0.08 2.09
CA LYS A 118 -4.90 -0.23 2.65
C LYS A 118 -4.72 -1.63 3.19
N TRP A 119 -3.68 -2.32 2.73
CA TRP A 119 -3.26 -3.61 3.30
C TRP A 119 -1.89 -3.50 3.95
N ARG A 120 -1.69 -4.24 5.03
CA ARG A 120 -0.43 -4.36 5.77
C ARG A 120 -0.16 -5.83 6.07
N SER A 121 0.91 -6.38 5.51
CA SER A 121 1.28 -7.78 5.69
C SER A 121 1.49 -8.14 7.16
N GLU A 122 2.27 -7.37 7.90
CA GLU A 122 2.50 -7.61 9.32
C GLU A 122 3.02 -6.33 10.01
N PRO A 123 2.14 -5.50 10.58
CA PRO A 123 2.58 -4.29 11.27
C PRO A 123 3.34 -4.63 12.56
N LYS A 124 4.62 -4.26 12.59
CA LYS A 124 5.51 -4.40 13.74
C LYS A 124 5.19 -3.37 14.83
N GLY A 125 5.25 -3.79 16.09
CA GLY A 125 4.97 -2.93 17.26
C GLY A 125 3.48 -2.71 17.54
N ASP A 126 3.18 -1.77 18.43
CA ASP A 126 1.82 -1.56 18.94
C ASP A 126 1.00 -0.55 18.15
N TYR A 127 1.61 0.13 17.18
CA TYR A 127 0.98 1.18 16.40
C TYR A 127 0.93 0.80 14.91
N ILE A 128 -0.23 1.03 14.29
CA ILE A 128 -0.46 0.73 12.88
C ILE A 128 -0.74 2.03 12.13
N ARG A 129 0.14 2.33 11.18
CA ARG A 129 -0.03 3.46 10.25
C ARG A 129 -0.82 3.00 9.02
N PHE A 130 -2.01 3.56 8.84
CA PHE A 130 -2.88 3.27 7.70
C PHE A 130 -2.80 4.32 6.59
N ALA A 131 -2.30 5.53 6.89
CA ALA A 131 -2.04 6.57 5.90
C ALA A 131 -0.79 7.37 6.31
N ASN A 132 -0.23 8.17 5.40
CA ASN A 132 0.55 9.33 5.82
C ASN A 132 -0.39 10.50 6.18
N ASP A 133 0.11 11.50 6.91
CA ASP A 133 -0.74 12.61 7.39
C ASP A 133 -1.34 13.40 6.22
N GLY A 134 -0.56 13.64 5.16
CA GLY A 134 -1.05 14.30 3.95
C GLY A 134 -2.18 13.52 3.25
N GLN A 135 -2.12 12.19 3.21
CA GLN A 135 -3.18 11.33 2.67
C GLN A 135 -4.47 11.49 3.48
N LEU A 136 -4.38 11.38 4.81
CA LEU A 136 -5.56 11.50 5.66
C LEU A 136 -6.25 12.87 5.49
N GLU A 137 -5.48 13.95 5.45
CA GLU A 137 -6.03 15.28 5.23
C GLU A 137 -6.64 15.45 3.84
N ARG A 138 -6.06 14.84 2.80
CA ARG A 138 -6.67 14.81 1.46
C ARG A 138 -7.99 14.06 1.44
N TYR A 139 -8.10 12.91 2.11
CA TYR A 139 -9.37 12.18 2.16
C TYR A 139 -10.45 12.95 2.94
N LYS A 140 -10.08 13.66 4.01
CA LYS A 140 -11.01 14.56 4.72
C LYS A 140 -11.44 15.74 3.85
N ALA A 141 -10.50 16.34 3.11
CA ALA A 141 -10.81 17.41 2.17
C ALA A 141 -11.76 16.93 1.07
N PHE A 142 -11.48 15.78 0.47
CA PHE A 142 -12.36 15.11 -0.51
C PHE A 142 -13.74 14.87 0.07
N ALA A 143 -13.84 14.29 1.27
CA ALA A 143 -15.11 14.04 1.95
C ALA A 143 -15.97 15.31 2.08
N LYS A 144 -15.33 16.44 2.42
CA LYS A 144 -15.99 17.74 2.56
C LYS A 144 -16.38 18.35 1.21
N GLN A 145 -15.49 18.27 0.22
CA GLN A 145 -15.71 18.87 -1.11
C GLN A 145 -16.82 18.15 -1.87
N GLU A 146 -16.80 16.82 -1.87
CA GLU A 146 -17.78 16.00 -2.59
C GLU A 146 -19.05 15.75 -1.77
N ASN A 147 -19.03 16.05 -0.47
CA ASN A 147 -20.08 15.70 0.49
C ASN A 147 -20.33 14.17 0.54
N TYR A 148 -19.25 13.39 0.58
CA TYR A 148 -19.29 11.91 0.62
C TYR A 148 -18.86 11.42 2.01
N PRO A 149 -19.50 10.37 2.56
CA PRO A 149 -18.87 9.57 3.60
C PRO A 149 -17.67 8.85 2.99
N VAL A 150 -16.54 8.87 3.70
CA VAL A 150 -15.27 8.32 3.23
C VAL A 150 -14.70 7.39 4.29
N PHE A 151 -14.29 6.21 3.87
CA PHE A 151 -13.79 5.16 4.74
C PHE A 151 -12.42 4.69 4.28
N ILE A 152 -11.54 4.35 5.23
CA ILE A 152 -10.37 3.54 4.96
C ILE A 152 -10.73 2.11 5.34
N VAL A 153 -10.70 1.21 4.36
CA VAL A 153 -10.78 -0.23 4.61
C VAL A 153 -9.36 -0.75 4.76
N LEU A 154 -9.05 -1.24 5.96
CA LEU A 154 -7.72 -1.68 6.36
C LEU A 154 -7.70 -3.20 6.56
N GLY A 155 -6.92 -3.90 5.73
CA GLY A 155 -6.60 -5.31 5.90
C GLY A 155 -5.25 -5.49 6.59
N ILE A 156 -5.17 -6.40 7.54
CA ILE A 156 -3.93 -6.72 8.28
C ILE A 156 -3.68 -8.23 8.22
N GLY A 157 -2.42 -8.62 8.02
CA GLY A 157 -2.07 -10.04 8.01
C GLY A 157 -2.50 -10.76 6.74
N GLY A 158 -2.24 -12.07 6.71
CA GLY A 158 -2.70 -12.96 5.66
C GLY A 158 -2.14 -12.60 4.28
N LYS A 159 -2.97 -12.75 3.25
CA LYS A 159 -2.67 -12.28 1.89
C LYS A 159 -3.51 -11.04 1.62
N ALA A 160 -3.07 -10.18 0.70
CA ALA A 160 -3.87 -9.04 0.29
C ALA A 160 -5.28 -9.44 -0.20
N SER A 161 -5.42 -10.56 -0.89
CA SER A 161 -6.72 -11.08 -1.34
C SER A 161 -7.52 -11.81 -0.26
N ASP A 162 -6.93 -12.04 0.91
CA ASP A 162 -7.48 -12.82 2.03
C ASP A 162 -6.80 -12.38 3.34
N PRO A 163 -7.10 -11.15 3.81
CA PRO A 163 -6.44 -10.58 4.99
C PRO A 163 -6.85 -11.35 6.25
N ALA A 164 -5.98 -11.40 7.26
CA ALA A 164 -6.29 -12.10 8.52
C ALA A 164 -7.24 -11.29 9.43
N GLU A 165 -7.20 -9.96 9.32
CA GLU A 165 -8.08 -9.03 10.02
C GLU A 165 -8.54 -7.93 9.07
N LEU A 166 -9.76 -7.41 9.29
CA LEU A 166 -10.35 -6.37 8.47
C LEU A 166 -10.99 -5.29 9.34
N TYR A 167 -10.76 -4.03 8.96
CA TYR A 167 -11.24 -2.86 9.69
C TYR A 167 -11.83 -1.83 8.72
N ILE A 168 -12.87 -1.11 9.17
CA ILE A 168 -13.48 -0.01 8.42
C ILE A 168 -13.39 1.25 9.28
N LEU A 169 -12.56 2.20 8.85
CA LEU A 169 -12.28 3.42 9.58
C LEU A 169 -12.94 4.62 8.89
N PRO A 170 -13.98 5.25 9.48
CA PRO A 170 -14.55 6.49 8.96
C PRO A 170 -13.54 7.64 9.10
N VAL A 171 -13.15 8.30 8.01
CA VAL A 171 -12.05 9.29 8.06
C VAL A 171 -12.34 10.48 8.96
N GLN A 172 -13.62 10.81 9.15
CA GLN A 172 -14.10 11.90 10.00
C GLN A 172 -13.83 11.64 11.50
N GLU A 173 -13.70 10.37 11.91
CA GLU A 173 -13.34 10.01 13.28
C GLU A 173 -11.83 10.02 13.54
N LEU A 174 -11.01 10.11 12.50
CA LEU A 174 -9.56 9.91 12.59
C LEU A 174 -8.83 11.23 12.77
N ASN A 175 -8.27 11.42 13.97
CA ASN A 175 -7.42 12.58 14.27
C ASN A 175 -5.95 12.39 13.90
N LYS A 176 -5.52 11.14 13.69
CA LYS A 176 -4.13 10.76 13.38
C LYS A 176 -4.13 9.69 12.31
N SER A 177 -3.09 9.64 11.48
CA SER A 177 -2.90 8.61 10.44
C SER A 177 -2.33 7.28 10.94
N ILE A 178 -2.17 7.19 12.27
CA ILE A 178 -1.64 6.05 13.02
C ILE A 178 -2.43 5.89 14.31
N LEU A 179 -2.76 4.65 14.66
CA LEU A 179 -3.47 4.30 15.89
C LEU A 179 -2.78 3.14 16.60
N HIS A 180 -2.97 3.07 17.92
CA HIS A 180 -2.57 1.91 18.70
C HIS A 180 -3.48 0.72 18.36
N LYS A 181 -2.95 -0.51 18.34
CA LYS A 181 -3.67 -1.76 18.01
C LYS A 181 -5.00 -1.89 18.77
N SER A 182 -4.99 -1.58 20.06
CA SER A 182 -6.20 -1.64 20.91
C SER A 182 -7.32 -0.69 20.48
N ALA A 183 -7.02 0.39 19.74
CA ALA A 183 -8.03 1.35 19.28
C ALA A 183 -8.81 0.85 18.05
N PHE A 184 -8.31 -0.17 17.35
CA PHE A 184 -8.96 -0.69 16.14
C PHE A 184 -10.17 -1.57 16.43
N GLY A 185 -10.32 -2.09 17.66
CA GLY A 185 -11.39 -3.03 18.00
C GLY A 185 -12.80 -2.53 17.67
N LYS A 186 -13.07 -1.23 17.83
CA LYS A 186 -14.37 -0.63 17.47
C LYS A 186 -14.63 -0.52 15.96
N TYR A 187 -13.60 -0.64 15.14
CA TYR A 187 -13.66 -0.59 13.67
C TYR A 187 -13.64 -1.98 13.03
N HIS A 188 -13.58 -3.05 13.84
CA HIS A 188 -13.41 -4.40 13.36
C HIS A 188 -14.61 -4.85 12.51
N LYS A 189 -14.31 -5.45 11.36
CA LYS A 189 -15.27 -6.03 10.43
C LYS A 189 -14.96 -7.51 10.25
N LYS A 190 -15.99 -8.35 10.36
CA LYS A 190 -15.86 -9.76 10.03
C LYS A 190 -15.52 -9.93 8.55
N ILE A 191 -14.47 -10.69 8.25
CA ILE A 191 -13.93 -10.88 6.90
C ILE A 191 -14.96 -11.50 5.96
N ASP A 192 -15.76 -12.45 6.43
CA ASP A 192 -16.76 -13.17 5.64
C ASP A 192 -18.04 -12.36 5.38
N ALA A 193 -18.23 -11.23 6.05
CA ALA A 193 -19.43 -10.42 5.93
C ALA A 193 -19.34 -9.36 4.82
N ASP A 194 -20.43 -9.21 4.08
CA ASP A 194 -20.62 -8.14 3.08
C ASP A 194 -20.69 -6.76 3.74
N PHE A 195 -20.46 -5.72 2.95
CA PHE A 195 -20.45 -4.33 3.39
C PHE A 195 -21.82 -3.69 3.18
N PHE A 196 -22.29 -3.00 4.22
CA PHE A 196 -23.58 -2.30 4.21
C PHE A 196 -23.39 -0.85 4.63
N LEU A 197 -23.87 0.09 3.80
CA LEU A 197 -23.91 1.50 4.17
C LEU A 197 -25.24 1.80 4.86
N ASP A 198 -25.19 2.21 6.11
CA ASP A 198 -26.31 2.75 6.88
C ASP A 198 -26.46 4.24 6.52
N GLN A 199 -27.60 4.61 5.91
CA GLN A 199 -27.79 5.95 5.35
C GLN A 199 -28.15 6.99 6.42
N GLU A 200 -28.66 6.57 7.57
CA GLU A 200 -29.04 7.48 8.65
C GLU A 200 -27.80 7.92 9.42
N SER A 201 -26.90 6.98 9.70
CA SER A 201 -25.67 7.23 10.45
C SER A 201 -24.45 7.51 9.56
N ASN A 202 -24.56 7.31 8.23
CA ASN A 202 -23.42 7.35 7.30
C ASN A 202 -22.27 6.43 7.75
N THR A 203 -22.61 5.25 8.28
CA THR A 203 -21.63 4.24 8.71
C THR A 203 -21.58 3.09 7.73
N LEU A 204 -20.37 2.63 7.41
CA LEU A 204 -20.14 1.42 6.62
C LEU A 204 -19.85 0.26 7.59
N ARG A 205 -20.62 -0.83 7.47
CA ARG A 205 -20.64 -1.94 8.44
C ARG A 205 -20.48 -3.30 7.81
#